data_AF-A0A817N8L3-F1
#
_entry.id   AF-A0A817N8L3-F1
#
_cell.length_a   1.000
_cell.length_b   1.000
_cell.length_c   1.000
_cell.angle_alpha   90.00
_cell.angle_beta   90.00
_cell.angle_gamma   90.00
#
_symmetry.space_group_name_H-M   'P 1'
#
loop_
_entity.id
_entity.type
_entity.pdbx_description
1 polymer ?
#
loop_
_entity_poly.entity_id
_entity_poly.type
_entity_poly.pdbx_seq_one_letter_code
_entity_poly.pdbx_strand_id
1 'polypeptide(L)'
;MTKRRRVTYSLDAFRDAVSAYRNKTMSSVDASKKFGVPESTIRKHKNNIINRVGSGRPCALTMNHEQYLVVLLKELQSIGVRLTKETLSKITGDFMRMAKKGNKDI
;
A
#
# COMPACT_ATOMS: atom_id res chain seq x y z
N MET A 1 -0.91 -21.56 24.16
CA MET A 1 -1.18 -21.60 22.70
C MET A 1 -0.77 -20.28 22.06
N THR A 2 0.24 -20.29 21.20
CA THR A 2 0.72 -19.13 20.45
C THR A 2 -0.26 -18.77 19.33
N LYS A 3 -0.91 -17.60 19.45
CA LYS A 3 -1.89 -17.06 18.50
C LYS A 3 -1.20 -16.78 17.15
N ARG A 4 -1.59 -17.47 16.06
CA ARG A 4 -0.98 -17.29 14.73
C ARG A 4 -1.08 -15.84 14.25
N ARG A 5 0.07 -15.29 13.84
CA ARG A 5 0.28 -13.91 13.41
C ARG A 5 0.00 -13.79 11.90
N ARG A 6 -1.18 -13.25 11.53
CA ARG A 6 -1.64 -12.93 10.15
C ARG A 6 -1.70 -14.12 9.17
N VAL A 7 -2.90 -14.39 8.65
CA VAL A 7 -3.13 -15.35 7.57
C VAL A 7 -2.99 -14.62 6.23
N THR A 8 -2.11 -15.11 5.36
CA THR A 8 -1.96 -14.61 4.00
C THR A 8 -2.89 -15.42 3.08
N TYR A 9 -3.77 -14.74 2.35
CA TYR A 9 -4.65 -15.33 1.33
C TYR A 9 -4.39 -14.60 -0.01
N SER A 10 -4.61 -15.29 -1.13
CA SER A 10 -4.44 -14.67 -2.45
C SER A 10 -5.53 -13.62 -2.70
N LEU A 11 -5.21 -12.65 -3.55
CA LEU A 11 -6.16 -11.60 -3.92
C LEU A 11 -7.38 -12.18 -4.64
N ASP A 12 -7.18 -13.22 -5.46
CA ASP A 12 -8.25 -13.86 -6.21
C ASP A 12 -9.17 -14.66 -5.28
N ALA A 13 -8.62 -15.44 -4.35
CA ALA A 13 -9.42 -16.13 -3.33
C ALA A 13 -10.24 -15.16 -2.47
N PHE A 14 -9.68 -13.98 -2.18
CA PHE A 14 -10.39 -12.91 -1.51
C PHE A 14 -11.56 -12.34 -2.34
N ARG A 15 -11.33 -12.06 -3.63
CA ARG A 15 -12.36 -11.56 -4.53
C ARG A 15 -13.50 -12.57 -4.70
N ASP A 16 -13.17 -13.84 -4.85
CA ASP A 16 -14.14 -14.92 -5.02
C ASP A 16 -14.97 -15.11 -3.75
N ALA A 17 -14.32 -15.14 -2.58
CA ALA A 17 -14.99 -15.26 -1.29
C ALA A 17 -15.97 -14.11 -1.02
N VAL A 18 -15.54 -12.87 -1.29
CA VAL A 18 -16.40 -11.69 -1.09
C VAL A 18 -17.53 -11.67 -2.10
N SER A 19 -17.28 -12.06 -3.36
CA SER A 19 -18.31 -12.10 -4.40
C SER A 19 -19.38 -13.15 -4.10
N ALA A 20 -18.97 -14.35 -3.69
CA ALA A 20 -19.89 -15.43 -3.31
C ALA A 20 -20.78 -15.04 -2.12
N TYR A 21 -20.21 -14.37 -1.12
CA TYR A 21 -20.98 -13.84 0.02
C TYR A 21 -21.89 -12.67 -0.37
N ARG A 22 -21.40 -11.75 -1.22
CA ARG A 22 -22.17 -10.57 -1.68
C ARG A 22 -23.40 -10.98 -2.50
N ASN A 23 -23.22 -11.96 -3.38
CA ASN A 23 -24.28 -12.49 -4.25
C ASN A 23 -25.23 -13.46 -3.52
N LYS A 24 -25.06 -13.64 -2.21
CA LYS A 24 -25.83 -14.58 -1.37
C LYS A 24 -25.75 -16.05 -1.85
N THR A 25 -24.72 -16.41 -2.62
CA THR A 25 -24.50 -17.79 -3.10
C THR A 25 -24.10 -18.71 -1.95
N MET A 26 -23.43 -18.18 -0.92
CA MET A 26 -23.08 -18.92 0.29
C MET A 26 -22.94 -17.98 1.50
N SER A 27 -22.96 -18.55 2.71
CA SER A 27 -22.74 -17.81 3.95
C SER A 27 -21.28 -17.36 4.09
N SER A 28 -21.02 -16.36 4.95
CA SER A 28 -19.65 -15.90 5.23
C SER A 28 -18.78 -17.00 5.84
N VAL A 29 -19.38 -17.90 6.62
CA VAL A 29 -18.71 -19.05 7.24
C VAL A 29 -18.29 -20.06 6.19
N ASP A 30 -19.17 -20.37 5.24
CA ASP A 30 -18.89 -21.33 4.18
C ASP A 30 -17.86 -20.79 3.19
N ALA A 31 -17.96 -19.50 2.84
CA ALA A 31 -16.94 -18.82 2.04
C ALA A 31 -15.58 -18.82 2.74
N SER A 32 -15.55 -18.64 4.06
CA SER A 32 -14.30 -18.66 4.82
C SER A 32 -13.63 -20.03 4.77
N LYS A 33 -14.39 -21.11 4.94
CA LYS A 33 -13.88 -22.48 4.85
C LYS A 33 -13.43 -22.84 3.43
N LYS A 34 -14.18 -22.41 2.41
CA LYS A 34 -13.91 -22.75 1.01
C LYS A 34 -12.69 -22.03 0.45
N PHE A 35 -12.53 -20.74 0.74
CA PHE A 35 -11.51 -19.90 0.13
C PHE A 35 -10.34 -19.56 1.07
N GLY A 36 -10.38 -20.01 2.33
CA GLY A 36 -9.31 -19.77 3.31
C GLY A 36 -9.20 -18.30 3.77
N VAL A 37 -10.22 -17.49 3.51
CA VAL A 37 -10.27 -16.07 3.88
C VAL A 37 -11.01 -15.93 5.21
N PRO A 38 -10.53 -15.15 6.20
CA PRO A 38 -11.24 -14.99 7.46
C PRO A 38 -12.64 -14.39 7.27
N GLU A 39 -13.62 -14.94 7.99
CA GLU A 39 -15.02 -14.51 7.93
C GLU A 39 -15.19 -12.99 8.15
N SER A 40 -14.49 -12.45 9.16
CA SER A 40 -14.51 -11.02 9.49
C SER A 40 -14.01 -10.16 8.33
N THR A 41 -13.00 -10.63 7.59
CA THR A 41 -12.50 -9.99 6.38
C THR A 41 -13.58 -10.00 5.30
N ILE A 42 -14.21 -11.13 5.03
CA ILE A 42 -15.27 -11.25 4.00
C ILE A 42 -16.42 -10.29 4.31
N ARG A 43 -16.91 -10.29 5.56
CA ARG A 43 -18.00 -9.43 6.00
C ARG A 43 -17.67 -7.95 5.87
N LYS A 44 -16.46 -7.54 6.28
CA LYS A 44 -16.00 -6.15 6.20
C LYS A 44 -15.97 -5.61 4.77
N HIS A 45 -15.71 -6.47 3.78
CA HIS A 45 -15.50 -6.07 2.39
C HIS A 45 -16.69 -6.35 1.46
N LYS A 46 -17.81 -6.85 1.98
CA LYS A 46 -19.03 -7.13 1.17
C LYS A 46 -19.46 -5.95 0.29
N ASN A 47 -19.41 -4.75 0.85
CA ASN A 47 -19.88 -3.53 0.18
C ASN A 47 -18.76 -2.77 -0.54
N ASN A 48 -17.50 -3.05 -0.20
CA ASN A 48 -16.31 -2.44 -0.80
C ASN A 48 -15.15 -3.44 -0.76
N ILE A 49 -14.91 -4.09 -1.90
CA ILE A 49 -13.83 -5.09 -2.07
C ILE A 49 -12.45 -4.41 -1.94
N ILE A 50 -12.37 -3.14 -2.32
CA ILE A 50 -11.16 -2.33 -2.24
C ILE A 50 -11.30 -1.45 -1.00
N ASN A 51 -10.62 -1.80 0.10
CA ASN A 51 -10.43 -0.84 1.17
C ASN A 51 -9.77 0.39 0.57
N ARG A 52 -10.30 1.57 0.92
CA ARG A 52 -9.63 2.85 0.70
C ARG A 52 -8.15 2.63 1.02
N VAL A 53 -7.30 2.83 0.01
CA VAL A 53 -5.85 2.93 0.19
C VAL A 53 -5.71 3.87 1.36
N GLY A 54 -5.30 3.38 2.53
CA GLY A 54 -5.19 4.22 3.71
C GLY A 54 -4.40 5.42 3.26
N SER A 55 -4.98 6.62 3.35
CA SER A 55 -4.22 7.85 3.16
C SER A 55 -2.97 7.63 3.99
N GLY A 56 -1.83 7.46 3.32
CA GLY A 56 -0.63 6.99 3.97
C GLY A 56 -0.26 7.94 5.11
N ARG A 57 0.84 7.65 5.81
CA ARG A 57 1.39 8.68 6.70
C ARG A 57 1.52 9.97 5.89
N PRO A 58 0.93 11.10 6.33
CA PRO A 58 0.94 12.33 5.55
C PRO A 58 2.38 12.65 5.17
N CYS A 59 2.63 12.69 3.86
CA CYS A 59 3.94 12.98 3.32
C CYS A 59 4.17 14.49 3.41
N ALA A 60 5.37 14.92 3.77
CA ALA A 60 5.72 16.34 3.76
C ALA A 60 5.86 16.91 2.34
N LEU A 61 5.92 16.03 1.33
CA LEU A 61 6.01 16.39 -0.08
C LEU A 61 4.63 16.37 -0.72
N THR A 62 4.41 17.28 -1.67
CA THR A 62 3.26 17.20 -2.58
C THR A 62 3.43 15.99 -3.50
N MET A 63 2.33 15.51 -4.08
CA MET A 63 2.36 14.37 -5.00
C MET A 63 3.34 14.58 -6.17
N ASN A 64 3.41 15.80 -6.71
CA ASN A 64 4.32 16.14 -7.81
C ASN A 64 5.79 16.08 -7.37
N HIS A 65 6.11 16.56 -6.16
CA HIS A 65 7.48 16.48 -5.62
C HIS A 65 7.90 15.03 -5.35
N GLU A 66 6.98 14.20 -4.86
CA GLU A 66 7.25 12.77 -4.65
C GLU A 66 7.49 12.04 -5.97
N GLN A 67 6.63 12.27 -6.98
CA GLN A 67 6.81 11.69 -8.30
C GLN A 67 8.13 12.10 -8.94
N TYR A 68 8.48 13.39 -8.87
CA TYR A 68 9.75 13.90 -9.37
C TYR A 68 10.95 13.23 -8.69
N LEU A 69 10.93 13.11 -7.35
CA LEU A 69 11.99 12.43 -6.61
C LEU A 69 12.13 10.97 -7.03
N VAL A 70 11.02 10.26 -7.26
CA VAL A 70 11.04 8.87 -7.73
C VAL A 70 11.66 8.75 -9.12
N VAL A 71 11.34 9.66 -10.05
CA VAL A 71 11.93 9.68 -11.39
C VAL A 71 13.44 9.92 -11.29
N LEU A 72 13.86 10.93 -10.54
CA LEU A 72 15.27 11.28 -10.34
C LEU A 72 16.08 10.11 -9.75
N LEU A 73 15.52 9.40 -8.77
CA LEU A 73 16.19 8.23 -8.20
C LEU A 73 16.33 7.08 -9.21
N LYS A 74 15.33 6.87 -10.08
CA LYS A 74 15.42 5.87 -11.15
C LYS A 74 16.47 6.24 -12.19
N GLU A 75 16.57 7.51 -12.56
CA GLU A 75 17.59 8.01 -13.49
C GLU A 75 19.01 7.89 -12.91
N LEU A 76 19.20 8.23 -11.63
CA LEU A 76 20.48 8.02 -10.97
C LEU A 76 20.89 6.55 -10.99
N GLN A 77 19.93 5.65 -10.76
CA GLN A 77 20.18 4.22 -10.82
C GLN A 77 20.51 3.74 -12.25
N SER A 78 19.85 4.27 -13.28
CA SER A 78 20.12 3.90 -14.68
C SER A 78 21.49 4.38 -15.16
N ILE A 79 21.98 5.49 -14.63
CA ILE A 79 23.34 6.03 -14.90
C ILE A 79 24.42 5.23 -14.13
N GLY A 80 24.03 4.26 -13.31
CA GLY A 80 24.96 3.38 -12.58
C GLY A 80 25.33 3.87 -11.18
N VAL A 81 24.65 4.90 -10.66
CA VAL A 81 24.84 5.34 -9.28
C VAL A 81 24.26 4.28 -8.33
N ARG A 82 25.11 3.72 -7.47
CA ARG A 82 24.68 2.76 -6.46
C ARG A 82 23.94 3.48 -5.33
N LEU A 83 22.61 3.37 -5.33
CA LEU A 83 21.76 3.91 -4.27
C LEU A 83 21.79 3.01 -3.03
N THR A 84 22.80 3.22 -2.18
CA THR A 84 22.83 2.65 -0.83
C THR A 84 21.81 3.38 0.07
N LYS A 85 21.46 2.76 1.21
CA LYS A 85 20.55 3.37 2.19
C LYS A 85 21.01 4.76 2.64
N GLU A 86 22.31 4.95 2.83
CA GLU A 86 22.91 6.21 3.28
C GLU A 86 22.79 7.30 2.21
N THR A 87 23.21 7.00 0.99
CA THR A 87 23.12 7.92 -0.15
C THR A 87 21.67 8.29 -0.44
N LEU A 88 20.76 7.31 -0.38
CA LEU A 88 19.34 7.54 -0.57
C LEU A 88 18.77 8.46 0.51
N SER A 89 19.09 8.21 1.79
CA SER A 89 18.63 9.05 2.90
C SER A 89 19.15 10.48 2.77
N LYS A 90 20.40 10.65 2.31
CA LYS A 90 21.01 11.96 2.10
C LYS A 90 20.34 12.73 0.96
N ILE A 91 20.21 12.12 -0.22
CA ILE A 91 19.56 12.72 -1.39
C ILE A 91 18.11 13.10 -1.08
N THR A 92 17.37 12.17 -0.46
CA THR A 92 15.97 12.41 -0.08
C THR A 92 15.87 13.54 0.96
N GLY A 93 16.77 13.58 1.94
CA GLY A 93 16.83 14.63 2.95
C GLY A 93 17.18 16.01 2.37
N ASP A 94 18.14 16.07 1.44
CA ASP A 94 18.50 17.29 0.72
C ASP A 94 17.35 17.80 -0.13
N PHE A 95 16.69 16.90 -0.87
CA PHE A 95 15.50 17.22 -1.66
C PHE A 95 14.37 17.81 -0.79
N MET A 96 14.09 17.18 0.36
CA MET A 96 13.08 17.70 1.30
C MET A 96 13.45 19.07 1.86
N ARG A 97 14.73 19.35 2.13
CA ARG A 97 15.19 20.67 2.58
C ARG A 97 14.99 21.74 1.51
N MET A 98 15.34 21.43 0.25
CA MET A 98 15.16 22.35 -0.87
C MET A 98 13.67 22.62 -1.14
N ALA A 99 12.84 21.58 -1.16
CA ALA A 99 11.39 21.71 -1.38
C ALA A 99 10.70 22.55 -0.29
N LYS A 100 11.19 22.52 0.96
CA LYS A 100 10.69 23.39 2.03
C LYS A 100 11.14 24.84 1.91
N LYS A 101 12.33 25.09 1.35
CA LYS A 101 12.88 26.44 1.21
C LYS A 101 12.16 27.23 0.11
N GLY A 102 11.82 26.59 -1.01
CA GLY A 102 11.08 27.22 -2.12
C GLY A 102 9.62 27.60 -1.80
N ASN A 103 9.06 27.12 -0.68
CA ASN A 103 7.71 27.46 -0.22
C ASN A 103 7.67 28.65 0.76
N LYS A 104 8.80 29.29 1.07
CA LYS A 104 8.88 30.44 1.99
C LYS A 104 8.94 31.80 1.30
N ASP A 105 9.00 31.83 -0.03
CA ASP A 105 9.15 33.05 -0.84
C ASP A 105 7.84 33.42 -1.58
N ILE A 106 6.68 32.96 -1.09
CA ILE A 106 5.34 33.39 -1.52
C ILE A 106 4.51 33.74 -0.29
#